data_AF-A0A4Q5QQX8-F1
#
_entry.id   AF-A0A4Q5QQX8-F1
#
_cell.length_a   1.000
_cell.length_b   1.000
_cell.length_c   1.000
_cell.angle_alpha   90.00
_cell.angle_beta   90.00
_cell.angle_gamma   90.00
#
_symmetry.space_group_name_H-M   'P 1'
#
loop_
_entity.id
_entity.type
_entity.pdbx_description
1 polymer ?
#
loop_
_entity_poly.entity_id
_entity_poly.type
_entity_poly.pdbx_seq_one_letter_code
_entity_poly.pdbx_strand_id
1 'polypeptide(L)'
;MIKHILSAACICFAMFGQAQSKNNTGSLRMSKETLQDKIRGGWAGQTIGVTFGGPYEFKYNGTFIQANQPLTWYDGYLKKTMTDIPGLYDDIYMDLTFVDILERVGFDAPVDSFANSFARAGYDLWFANQAARYNILQGIKAPASGEPKNNLQADAIDYQIEADYSGLMHPGMPNAASVLNDKIGHIMNYGDGWYGGVFVGAMYSIAFTSSDVSYVVKEALKTIPVKSEFYQCIADVIKWHKQYPDWHSTWFELQKKWANDMVCPQGVFVPFNIDAKINAAYVVLGLLYGNGDYAKTLDISTRAGQDADCNPSTAGGVLG
;
A
#
# COMPACT_ATOMS: atom_id res chain seq x y z
N MET A 1 -39.52 32.25 -56.06
CA MET A 1 -40.03 33.19 -55.04
C MET A 1 -40.27 32.42 -53.75
N ILE A 2 -39.49 32.80 -52.75
CA ILE A 2 -39.37 32.34 -51.37
C ILE A 2 -40.71 31.90 -50.72
N LYS A 3 -40.73 30.70 -50.12
CA LYS A 3 -41.62 30.38 -48.99
C LYS A 3 -40.76 29.81 -47.85
N HIS A 4 -40.41 30.69 -46.91
CA HIS A 4 -39.94 30.32 -45.59
C HIS A 4 -41.15 29.86 -44.75
N ILE A 5 -41.07 28.66 -44.17
CA ILE A 5 -41.85 28.29 -42.99
C ILE A 5 -40.84 27.83 -41.95
N LEU A 6 -40.77 28.60 -40.86
CA LEU A 6 -39.91 28.35 -39.71
C LEU A 6 -40.32 27.06 -39.00
N SER A 7 -39.38 26.13 -38.83
CA SER A 7 -39.50 25.05 -37.85
C SER A 7 -39.16 25.60 -36.46
N ALA A 8 -40.13 25.59 -35.55
CA ALA A 8 -39.91 25.86 -34.15
C ALA A 8 -39.15 24.69 -33.51
N ALA A 9 -37.88 24.92 -33.17
CA ALA A 9 -37.10 24.00 -32.35
C ALA A 9 -37.46 24.21 -30.88
N CYS A 10 -38.21 23.27 -30.29
CA CYS A 10 -38.36 23.18 -28.84
C CYS A 10 -37.02 22.75 -28.22
N ILE A 11 -36.27 23.70 -27.69
CA ILE A 11 -35.10 23.45 -26.86
C ILE A 11 -35.61 23.12 -25.45
N CYS A 12 -35.70 21.82 -25.14
CA CYS A 12 -35.84 21.37 -23.76
C CYS A 12 -34.53 21.65 -23.01
N PHE A 13 -34.51 22.74 -22.24
CA PHE A 13 -33.49 22.94 -21.20
C PHE A 13 -33.73 21.90 -20.09
N ALA A 14 -32.95 20.81 -20.12
CA ALA A 14 -32.83 19.94 -18.96
C ALA A 14 -32.11 20.72 -17.86
N MET A 15 -32.84 21.04 -16.79
CA MET A 15 -32.25 21.57 -15.57
C MET A 15 -31.32 20.51 -14.98
N PHE A 16 -30.01 20.70 -15.18
CA PHE A 16 -29.01 20.00 -14.39
C PHE A 16 -29.11 20.50 -12.95
N GLY A 17 -29.84 19.75 -12.12
CA GLY A 17 -29.75 19.90 -10.68
C GLY A 17 -28.31 19.66 -10.26
N GLN A 18 -27.63 20.72 -9.84
CA GLN A 18 -26.38 20.59 -9.09
C GLN A 18 -26.69 19.80 -7.82
N ALA A 19 -26.34 18.51 -7.81
CA ALA A 19 -26.20 17.78 -6.59
C ALA A 19 -25.05 18.45 -5.81
N GLN A 20 -25.40 19.33 -4.87
CA GLN A 20 -24.47 19.78 -3.84
C GLN A 20 -23.94 18.53 -3.14
N SER A 21 -22.68 18.18 -3.39
CA SER A 21 -21.97 17.28 -2.49
C SER A 21 -21.93 17.97 -1.13
N LYS A 22 -22.73 17.48 -0.18
CA LYS A 22 -22.55 17.84 1.22
C LYS A 22 -21.14 17.39 1.59
N ASN A 23 -20.20 18.32 1.59
CA ASN A 23 -18.94 18.13 2.28
C ASN A 23 -19.30 17.87 3.73
N ASN A 24 -19.25 16.61 4.13
CA ASN A 24 -19.57 16.18 5.47
C ASN A 24 -18.36 16.54 6.35
N THR A 25 -18.19 17.83 6.62
CA THR A 25 -17.19 18.40 7.54
C THR A 25 -17.57 18.14 9.00
N GLY A 26 -18.17 16.98 9.28
CA GLY A 26 -18.57 16.58 10.61
C GLY A 26 -17.37 16.05 11.37
N SER A 27 -17.23 16.43 12.64
CA SER A 27 -16.28 15.79 13.54
C SER A 27 -16.64 14.30 13.70
N LEU A 28 -15.68 13.41 13.43
CA LEU A 28 -15.82 11.99 13.76
C LEU A 28 -15.59 11.78 15.26
N ARG A 29 -16.34 10.85 15.86
CA ARG A 29 -16.16 10.47 17.27
C ARG A 29 -15.98 8.96 17.36
N MET A 30 -14.97 8.56 18.10
CA MET A 30 -14.66 7.16 18.41
C MET A 30 -14.32 7.07 19.89
N SER A 31 -14.79 6.02 20.57
CA SER A 31 -14.39 5.72 21.94
C SER A 31 -12.91 5.34 21.99
N LYS A 32 -12.27 5.62 23.12
CA LYS A 32 -10.86 5.30 23.33
C LYS A 32 -10.61 3.79 23.17
N GLU A 33 -11.54 2.97 23.63
CA GLU A 33 -11.47 1.52 23.57
C GLU A 33 -11.45 1.04 22.12
N THR A 34 -12.37 1.53 21.29
CA THR A 34 -12.42 1.21 19.86
C THR A 34 -11.18 1.70 19.12
N LEU A 35 -10.68 2.89 19.46
CA LEU A 35 -9.45 3.41 18.86
C LEU A 35 -8.26 2.53 19.20
N GLN A 36 -8.11 2.13 20.46
CA GLN A 36 -7.04 1.24 20.91
C GLN A 36 -7.16 -0.16 20.30
N ASP A 37 -8.37 -0.68 20.18
CA ASP A 37 -8.66 -1.98 19.56
C ASP A 37 -8.21 -1.99 18.10
N LYS A 38 -8.62 -0.98 17.31
CA LYS A 38 -8.21 -0.83 15.91
C LYS A 38 -6.71 -0.60 15.73
N ILE A 39 -6.08 0.20 16.58
CA ILE A 39 -4.61 0.37 16.53
C ILE A 39 -3.91 -0.97 16.78
N ARG A 40 -4.36 -1.74 17.78
CA ARG A 40 -3.80 -3.07 18.07
C ARG A 40 -4.07 -4.06 16.95
N GLY A 41 -5.29 -4.04 16.40
CA GLY A 41 -5.71 -4.84 15.27
C GLY A 41 -4.83 -4.61 14.06
N GLY A 42 -4.56 -3.34 13.72
CA GLY A 42 -3.64 -2.98 12.64
C GLY A 42 -2.24 -3.57 12.81
N TRP A 43 -1.60 -3.39 13.97
CA TRP A 43 -0.27 -3.97 14.24
C TRP A 43 -0.26 -5.50 14.25
N ALA A 44 -1.28 -6.12 14.87
CA ALA A 44 -1.41 -7.56 14.93
C ALA A 44 -1.67 -8.15 13.54
N GLY A 45 -2.49 -7.47 12.73
CA GLY A 45 -2.85 -7.87 11.38
C GLY A 45 -1.65 -7.95 10.45
N GLN A 46 -0.83 -6.89 10.45
CA GLN A 46 0.45 -6.84 9.73
C GLN A 46 1.37 -7.98 10.14
N THR A 47 1.59 -8.10 11.45
CA THR A 47 2.49 -9.11 12.01
C THR A 47 2.08 -10.54 11.63
N ILE A 48 0.78 -10.83 11.69
CA ILE A 48 0.23 -12.11 11.26
C ILE A 48 0.40 -12.31 9.76
N GLY A 49 0.18 -11.27 8.95
CA GLY A 49 0.34 -11.30 7.51
C GLY A 49 1.77 -11.61 7.07
N VAL A 50 2.77 -10.88 7.58
CA VAL A 50 4.21 -11.16 7.35
C VAL A 50 4.52 -12.62 7.67
N THR A 51 4.12 -13.08 8.86
CA THR A 51 4.37 -14.47 9.30
C THR A 51 3.73 -15.49 8.35
N PHE A 52 2.50 -15.24 7.92
CA PHE A 52 1.72 -16.16 7.10
C PHE A 52 2.29 -16.26 5.67
N GLY A 53 2.73 -15.13 5.12
CA GLY A 53 3.27 -15.04 3.76
C GLY A 53 4.76 -15.36 3.62
N GLY A 54 5.56 -15.12 4.65
CA GLY A 54 7.02 -15.29 4.66
C GLY A 54 7.56 -16.58 4.04
N PRO A 55 6.98 -17.77 4.29
CA PRO A 55 7.47 -19.01 3.67
C PRO A 55 7.35 -19.05 2.16
N TYR A 56 6.61 -18.13 1.54
CA TYR A 56 6.26 -18.14 0.13
C TYR A 56 6.88 -16.97 -0.65
N GLU A 57 7.51 -16.03 0.06
CA GLU A 57 8.23 -14.88 -0.50
C GLU A 57 9.19 -15.33 -1.61
N PHE A 58 9.00 -14.74 -2.79
CA PHE A 58 9.71 -15.00 -4.05
C PHE A 58 9.80 -16.48 -4.52
N LYS A 59 8.99 -17.39 -3.95
CA LYS A 59 8.95 -18.80 -4.41
C LYS A 59 8.06 -19.03 -5.63
N TYR A 60 7.19 -18.06 -5.92
CA TYR A 60 6.22 -18.11 -7.02
C TYR A 60 6.33 -16.82 -7.84
N ASN A 61 7.47 -16.66 -8.51
CA ASN A 61 7.76 -15.51 -9.35
C ASN A 61 7.07 -15.66 -10.72
N GLY A 62 6.30 -14.65 -11.12
CA GLY A 62 5.53 -14.63 -12.37
C GLY A 62 4.34 -15.60 -12.41
N THR A 63 3.96 -16.17 -11.27
CA THR A 63 2.85 -17.11 -11.13
C THR A 63 2.20 -16.98 -9.75
N PHE A 64 0.96 -17.41 -9.62
CA PHE A 64 0.29 -17.48 -8.32
C PHE A 64 0.50 -18.85 -7.67
N ILE A 65 0.33 -18.92 -6.35
CA ILE A 65 0.40 -20.16 -5.57
C ILE A 65 -0.87 -20.98 -5.78
N GLN A 66 -0.72 -22.20 -6.28
CA GLN A 66 -1.84 -23.05 -6.66
C GLN A 66 -2.63 -23.56 -5.44
N ALA A 67 -3.93 -23.80 -5.61
CA ALA A 67 -4.83 -24.22 -4.53
C ALA A 67 -4.43 -25.54 -3.84
N ASN A 68 -3.66 -26.39 -4.52
CA ASN A 68 -3.14 -27.64 -3.95
C ASN A 68 -1.92 -27.45 -3.04
N GLN A 69 -1.32 -26.26 -3.01
CA GLN A 69 -0.25 -25.91 -2.08
C GLN A 69 -0.88 -25.43 -0.75
N PRO A 70 -0.69 -26.18 0.35
CA PRO A 70 -1.13 -25.74 1.67
C PRO A 70 -0.32 -24.53 2.14
N LEU A 71 -1.02 -23.54 2.70
CA LEU A 71 -0.41 -22.42 3.40
C LEU A 71 -0.21 -22.80 4.87
N THR A 72 1.01 -22.62 5.39
CA THR A 72 1.42 -23.14 6.69
C THR A 72 0.96 -22.21 7.80
N TRP A 73 0.22 -22.74 8.76
CA TRP A 73 -0.11 -22.04 9.99
C TRP A 73 -0.32 -23.04 11.13
N TYR A 74 0.26 -22.77 12.30
CA TYR A 74 0.11 -23.59 13.50
C TYR A 74 0.35 -22.76 14.77
N ASP A 75 -0.10 -23.27 15.91
CA ASP A 75 0.09 -22.58 17.20
C ASP A 75 1.57 -22.41 17.53
N GLY A 76 1.95 -21.20 17.94
CA GLY A 76 3.34 -20.81 18.17
C GLY A 76 4.15 -20.47 16.92
N TYR A 77 3.58 -20.57 15.71
CA TYR A 77 4.32 -20.30 14.48
C TYR A 77 4.86 -18.87 14.41
N LEU A 78 4.02 -17.87 14.69
CA LEU A 78 4.41 -16.46 14.73
C LEU A 78 5.60 -16.21 15.65
N LYS A 79 5.52 -16.70 16.90
CA LYS A 79 6.61 -16.54 17.87
C LYS A 79 7.91 -17.18 17.35
N LYS A 80 7.82 -18.39 16.81
CA LYS A 80 8.99 -19.10 16.26
C LYS A 80 9.61 -18.33 15.10
N THR A 81 8.80 -17.84 14.17
CA THR A 81 9.30 -17.09 13.02
C THR A 81 9.96 -15.78 13.46
N MET A 82 9.37 -15.04 14.40
CA MET A 82 9.98 -13.84 14.98
C MET A 82 11.34 -14.09 15.63
N THR A 83 11.50 -15.21 16.34
CA THR A 83 12.77 -15.50 17.02
C THR A 83 13.83 -16.03 16.07
N ASP A 84 13.43 -16.85 15.10
CA ASP A 84 14.37 -17.60 14.27
C ASP A 84 14.76 -16.83 12.99
N ILE A 85 13.87 -15.98 12.49
CA ILE A 85 14.03 -15.22 11.24
C ILE A 85 13.60 -13.76 11.47
N PRO A 86 14.25 -13.01 12.37
CA PRO A 86 13.87 -11.64 12.69
C PRO A 86 13.97 -10.70 11.48
N GLY A 87 14.82 -11.01 10.50
CA GLY A 87 14.99 -10.22 9.28
C GLY A 87 13.77 -10.21 8.35
N LEU A 88 12.82 -11.16 8.51
CA LEU A 88 11.56 -11.23 7.77
C LEU A 88 10.59 -10.08 8.11
N TYR A 89 10.81 -9.37 9.23
CA TYR A 89 9.84 -8.40 9.74
C TYR A 89 10.23 -6.96 9.39
N ASP A 90 10.80 -6.73 8.20
CA ASP A 90 11.17 -5.39 7.74
C ASP A 90 9.99 -4.44 7.62
N ASP A 91 8.82 -4.94 7.22
CA ASP A 91 7.55 -4.21 7.30
C ASP A 91 7.31 -3.59 8.70
N ILE A 92 7.75 -4.29 9.76
CA ILE A 92 7.40 -3.95 11.14
C ILE A 92 8.51 -3.14 11.82
N TYR A 93 9.78 -3.55 11.71
CA TYR A 93 10.85 -2.86 12.43
C TYR A 93 11.17 -1.49 11.83
N MET A 94 10.86 -1.27 10.55
CA MET A 94 10.97 0.02 9.90
C MET A 94 9.91 0.99 10.40
N ASP A 95 8.65 0.55 10.41
CA ASP A 95 7.52 1.23 11.03
C ASP A 95 7.84 1.66 12.47
N LEU A 96 8.32 0.73 13.29
CA LEU A 96 8.70 1.00 14.68
C LEU A 96 9.85 2.02 14.80
N THR A 97 10.79 2.03 13.85
CA THR A 97 11.88 3.01 13.83
C THR A 97 11.35 4.43 13.57
N PHE A 98 10.35 4.59 12.70
CA PHE A 98 9.73 5.90 12.46
C PHE A 98 8.84 6.34 13.63
N VAL A 99 8.11 5.41 14.24
CA VAL A 99 7.33 5.66 15.45
C VAL A 99 8.21 6.10 16.63
N ASP A 100 9.38 5.46 16.85
CA ASP A 100 10.33 5.85 17.91
C ASP A 100 10.80 7.31 17.74
N ILE A 101 11.08 7.73 16.50
CA ILE A 101 11.47 9.13 16.23
C ILE A 101 10.32 10.09 16.53
N LEU A 102 9.09 9.76 16.14
CA LEU A 102 7.92 10.57 16.45
C LEU A 102 7.65 10.65 17.95
N GLU A 103 7.86 9.57 18.70
CA GLU A 103 7.73 9.57 20.16
C GLU A 103 8.79 10.44 20.83
N ARG A 104 10.06 10.34 20.39
CA ARG A 104 11.18 11.03 21.03
C ARG A 104 11.33 12.49 20.64
N VAL A 105 11.01 12.84 19.40
CA VAL A 105 11.28 14.16 18.79
C VAL A 105 9.98 14.92 18.50
N GLY A 106 8.86 14.22 18.32
CA GLY A 106 7.55 14.79 18.02
C GLY A 106 7.20 14.76 16.53
N PHE A 107 5.94 15.09 16.20
CA PHE A 107 5.42 15.10 14.82
C PHE A 107 6.17 16.08 13.89
N ASP A 108 6.73 17.15 14.45
CA ASP A 108 7.52 18.15 13.71
C ASP A 108 9.02 17.78 13.55
N ALA A 109 9.42 16.55 13.92
CA ALA A 109 10.81 16.10 13.83
C ALA A 109 11.40 16.34 12.43
N PRO A 110 12.63 16.84 12.26
CA PRO A 110 13.20 17.03 10.93
C PRO A 110 13.40 15.69 10.20
N VAL A 111 13.31 15.67 8.87
CA VAL A 111 13.52 14.44 8.06
C VAL A 111 14.87 13.78 8.35
N ASP A 112 15.90 14.58 8.64
CA ASP A 112 17.23 14.11 9.03
C ASP A 112 17.21 13.23 10.29
N SER A 113 16.26 13.40 11.21
CA SER A 113 16.12 12.51 12.38
C SER A 113 15.75 11.09 11.97
N PHE A 114 14.80 10.95 11.05
CA PHE A 114 14.37 9.67 10.51
C PHE A 114 15.48 9.04 9.66
N ALA A 115 16.03 9.81 8.71
CA ALA A 115 17.06 9.36 7.78
C ALA A 115 18.32 8.86 8.52
N ASN A 116 18.78 9.56 9.56
CA ASN A 116 19.95 9.15 10.33
C ASN A 116 19.70 7.93 11.22
N SER A 117 18.48 7.78 11.78
CA SER A 117 18.12 6.60 12.58
C SER A 117 18.09 5.35 11.70
N PHE A 118 17.34 5.41 10.61
CA PHE A 118 17.24 4.38 9.59
C PHE A 118 18.60 3.97 9.00
N ALA A 119 19.43 4.93 8.58
CA ALA A 119 20.71 4.65 7.93
C ALA A 119 21.75 4.01 8.88
N ARG A 120 21.55 4.13 10.20
CA ARG A 120 22.45 3.58 11.23
C ARG A 120 21.85 2.41 11.99
N ALA A 121 20.64 1.99 11.61
CA ALA A 121 19.98 0.86 12.23
C ALA A 121 20.80 -0.43 12.04
N GLY A 122 20.76 -1.30 13.06
CA GLY A 122 21.52 -2.55 13.09
C GLY A 122 20.84 -3.73 12.38
N TYR A 123 19.66 -3.53 11.82
CA TYR A 123 18.90 -4.54 11.07
C TYR A 123 19.20 -4.47 9.56
N ASP A 124 18.87 -5.55 8.86
CA ASP A 124 19.04 -5.65 7.41
C ASP A 124 18.08 -4.73 6.66
N LEU A 125 18.45 -4.34 5.44
CA LEU A 125 17.60 -3.55 4.56
C LEU A 125 17.73 -4.08 3.15
N TRP A 126 16.67 -3.88 2.37
CA TRP A 126 16.59 -4.37 1.00
C TRP A 126 16.50 -3.22 0.01
N PHE A 127 16.67 -3.53 -1.27
CA PHE A 127 16.41 -2.66 -2.43
C PHE A 127 16.55 -1.14 -2.21
N ALA A 128 15.45 -0.37 -2.29
CA ALA A 128 15.49 1.08 -2.22
C ALA A 128 15.99 1.56 -0.86
N ASN A 129 15.66 0.86 0.22
CA ASN A 129 16.13 1.18 1.55
C ASN A 129 17.64 1.05 1.69
N GLN A 130 18.20 -0.05 1.20
CA GLN A 130 19.63 -0.30 1.29
C GLN A 130 20.41 0.70 0.43
N ALA A 131 19.90 1.07 -0.74
CA ALA A 131 20.45 2.16 -1.56
C ALA A 131 20.40 3.51 -0.82
N ALA A 132 19.27 3.84 -0.19
CA ALA A 132 19.11 5.07 0.60
C ALA A 132 20.07 5.11 1.80
N ARG A 133 20.23 4.00 2.53
CA ARG A 133 21.21 3.86 3.61
C ARG A 133 22.61 4.17 3.11
N TYR A 134 23.03 3.60 1.98
CA TYR A 134 24.35 3.90 1.40
C TYR A 134 24.48 5.37 1.03
N ASN A 135 23.48 5.95 0.38
CA ASN A 135 23.45 7.37 0.01
C ASN A 135 23.62 8.29 1.23
N ILE A 136 22.86 8.06 2.29
CA ILE A 136 22.91 8.84 3.53
C ILE A 136 24.29 8.73 4.19
N LEU A 137 24.83 7.51 4.30
CA LEU A 137 26.15 7.27 4.90
C LEU A 137 27.31 7.86 4.06
N GLN A 138 27.11 8.08 2.76
CA GLN A 138 28.05 8.76 1.87
C GLN A 138 27.79 10.28 1.73
N GLY A 139 26.83 10.82 2.49
CA GLY A 139 26.60 12.27 2.59
C GLY A 139 25.51 12.83 1.68
N ILE A 140 24.81 11.99 0.90
CA ILE A 140 23.60 12.39 0.17
C ILE A 140 22.43 12.37 1.15
N LYS A 141 21.97 13.55 1.57
CA LYS A 141 20.90 13.69 2.55
C LYS A 141 19.52 13.44 1.95
N ALA A 142 18.54 13.10 2.79
CA ALA A 142 17.13 13.12 2.41
C ALA A 142 16.68 14.55 2.05
N PRO A 143 15.78 14.73 1.07
CA PRO A 143 15.11 13.69 0.27
C PRO A 143 15.92 13.26 -0.97
N ALA A 144 17.13 13.80 -1.19
CA ALA A 144 17.95 13.46 -2.35
C ALA A 144 18.46 12.01 -2.32
N SER A 145 18.52 11.38 -1.15
CA SER A 145 18.92 9.97 -0.97
C SER A 145 18.00 8.98 -1.69
N GLY A 146 16.72 9.31 -1.85
CA GLY A 146 15.74 8.49 -2.54
C GLY A 146 15.49 8.88 -4.00
N GLU A 147 15.99 10.04 -4.47
CA GLU A 147 15.70 10.53 -5.82
C GLU A 147 16.14 9.52 -6.89
N PRO A 148 15.39 9.34 -7.99
CA PRO A 148 15.70 8.32 -9.02
C PRO A 148 17.11 8.40 -9.63
N LYS A 149 17.72 9.60 -9.64
CA LYS A 149 19.11 9.80 -10.10
C LYS A 149 20.17 9.21 -9.14
N ASN A 150 19.83 9.08 -7.86
CA ASN A 150 20.69 8.60 -6.78
C ASN A 150 20.28 7.21 -6.29
N ASN A 151 19.02 6.82 -6.50
CA ASN A 151 18.48 5.52 -6.17
C ASN A 151 17.73 4.95 -7.38
N LEU A 152 18.35 4.00 -8.08
CA LEU A 152 17.76 3.38 -9.27
C LEU A 152 16.53 2.53 -8.96
N GLN A 153 16.26 2.27 -7.67
CA GLN A 153 15.20 1.41 -7.18
C GLN A 153 14.07 2.24 -6.52
N ALA A 154 14.00 3.54 -6.83
CA ALA A 154 13.08 4.46 -6.16
C ALA A 154 11.60 4.07 -6.30
N ASP A 155 11.23 3.32 -7.33
CA ASP A 155 9.87 2.82 -7.58
C ASP A 155 9.56 1.47 -6.89
N ALA A 156 10.53 0.89 -6.16
CA ALA A 156 10.35 -0.38 -5.45
C ALA A 156 9.40 -0.25 -4.25
N ILE A 157 8.90 -1.38 -3.78
CA ILE A 157 7.88 -1.50 -2.73
C ILE A 157 8.33 -1.03 -1.34
N ASP A 158 9.63 -0.81 -1.11
CA ASP A 158 10.21 -0.55 0.21
C ASP A 158 9.38 0.40 1.11
N TYR A 159 9.07 1.63 0.68
CA TYR A 159 8.28 2.51 1.54
C TYR A 159 6.80 2.12 1.66
N GLN A 160 6.24 1.35 0.72
CA GLN A 160 4.85 0.91 0.78
C GLN A 160 4.60 -0.04 1.95
N ILE A 161 5.54 -0.95 2.23
CA ILE A 161 5.43 -1.94 3.32
C ILE A 161 5.74 -1.32 4.69
N GLU A 162 6.17 -0.06 4.69
CA GLU A 162 6.62 0.71 5.85
C GLU A 162 5.80 1.99 6.02
N ALA A 163 4.58 2.02 5.47
CA ALA A 163 3.70 3.18 5.54
C ALA A 163 2.47 2.93 6.42
N ASP A 164 2.33 1.74 6.96
CA ASP A 164 1.18 1.28 7.75
C ASP A 164 1.05 2.15 9.02
N TYR A 165 2.17 2.41 9.72
CA TYR A 165 2.22 3.32 10.88
C TYR A 165 1.62 4.70 10.59
N SER A 166 1.80 5.21 9.36
CA SER A 166 1.36 6.57 9.01
C SER A 166 -0.16 6.70 9.13
N GLY A 167 -0.90 5.66 8.75
CA GLY A 167 -2.36 5.62 8.89
C GLY A 167 -2.80 5.30 10.31
N LEU A 168 -2.09 4.41 11.01
CA LEU A 168 -2.34 4.08 12.42
C LEU A 168 -2.20 5.30 13.35
N MET A 169 -1.29 6.22 13.02
CA MET A 169 -1.08 7.47 13.76
C MET A 169 -2.02 8.60 13.35
N HIS A 170 -2.78 8.44 12.26
CA HIS A 170 -3.68 9.47 11.72
C HIS A 170 -5.10 8.90 11.45
N PRO A 171 -5.79 8.37 12.48
CA PRO A 171 -7.08 7.70 12.32
C PRO A 171 -8.14 8.65 11.72
N GLY A 172 -8.67 8.30 10.55
CA GLY A 172 -9.65 9.11 9.82
C GLY A 172 -9.11 10.40 9.20
N MET A 173 -7.78 10.56 9.12
CA MET A 173 -7.11 11.76 8.62
C MET A 173 -6.13 11.42 7.49
N PRO A 174 -6.59 10.90 6.34
CA PRO A 174 -5.70 10.36 5.29
C PRO A 174 -4.76 11.42 4.71
N ASN A 175 -5.19 12.68 4.61
CA ASN A 175 -4.33 13.78 4.14
C ASN A 175 -3.18 14.06 5.11
N ALA A 176 -3.39 13.90 6.43
CA ALA A 176 -2.34 14.08 7.41
C ALA A 176 -1.32 12.93 7.34
N ALA A 177 -1.79 11.70 7.14
CA ALA A 177 -0.93 10.55 6.84
C ALA A 177 -0.09 10.81 5.57
N SER A 178 -0.69 11.35 4.50
CA SER A 178 0.04 11.70 3.28
C SER A 178 1.14 12.74 3.50
N VAL A 179 0.93 13.74 4.37
CA VAL A 179 1.97 14.73 4.71
C VAL A 179 3.15 14.07 5.43
N LEU A 180 2.89 13.12 6.33
CA LEU A 180 3.96 12.34 6.95
C LEU A 180 4.70 11.47 5.93
N ASN A 181 3.95 10.86 5.00
CA ASN A 181 4.48 10.00 3.94
C ASN A 181 5.35 10.74 2.92
N ASP A 182 5.00 11.98 2.57
CA ASP A 182 5.81 12.85 1.71
C ASP A 182 7.22 13.04 2.28
N LYS A 183 7.29 13.29 3.59
CA LYS A 183 8.54 13.55 4.30
C LYS A 183 9.40 12.30 4.48
N ILE A 184 8.81 11.18 4.89
CA ILE A 184 9.56 9.97 5.26
C ILE A 184 9.80 9.08 4.03
N GLY A 185 8.80 8.90 3.16
CA GLY A 185 8.94 8.05 1.99
C GLY A 185 10.00 8.52 1.00
N HIS A 186 10.20 9.83 0.89
CA HIS A 186 11.27 10.39 0.04
C HIS A 186 12.69 10.21 0.60
N ILE A 187 12.87 9.59 1.76
CA ILE A 187 14.19 9.12 2.21
C ILE A 187 14.72 8.05 1.24
N MET A 188 13.85 7.15 0.75
CA MET A 188 14.22 5.99 -0.05
C MET A 188 13.51 5.89 -1.40
N ASN A 189 12.25 6.32 -1.51
CA ASN A 189 11.39 6.07 -2.67
C ASN A 189 10.84 7.34 -3.32
N TYR A 190 10.56 7.23 -4.61
CA TYR A 190 9.83 8.20 -5.44
C TYR A 190 8.86 7.41 -6.34
N GLY A 191 8.09 8.11 -7.16
CA GLY A 191 7.22 7.46 -8.15
C GLY A 191 6.27 6.44 -7.52
N ASP A 192 6.20 5.24 -8.09
CA ASP A 192 5.30 4.18 -7.63
C ASP A 192 5.61 3.74 -6.20
N GLY A 193 6.88 3.70 -5.79
CA GLY A 193 7.31 3.37 -4.42
C GLY A 193 6.76 4.33 -3.37
N TRP A 194 6.78 5.64 -3.69
CA TRP A 194 6.18 6.65 -2.83
C TRP A 194 4.65 6.64 -2.89
N TYR A 195 4.05 6.48 -4.08
CA TYR A 195 2.60 6.37 -4.22
C TYR A 195 2.04 5.18 -3.45
N GLY A 196 2.76 4.06 -3.41
CA GLY A 196 2.46 2.90 -2.58
C GLY A 196 2.26 3.27 -1.12
N GLY A 197 3.25 3.93 -0.51
CA GLY A 197 3.15 4.34 0.89
C GLY A 197 2.03 5.36 1.15
N VAL A 198 1.84 6.35 0.27
CA VAL A 198 0.72 7.30 0.37
C VAL A 198 -0.64 6.58 0.34
N PHE A 199 -0.79 5.61 -0.57
CA PHE A 199 -2.02 4.83 -0.71
C PHE A 199 -2.27 3.93 0.50
N VAL A 200 -1.25 3.22 0.99
CA VAL A 200 -1.33 2.36 2.18
C VAL A 200 -1.69 3.16 3.43
N GLY A 201 -0.98 4.25 3.71
CA GLY A 201 -1.30 5.13 4.84
C GLY A 201 -2.73 5.66 4.80
N ALA A 202 -3.23 5.99 3.61
CA ALA A 202 -4.62 6.39 3.42
C ALA A 202 -5.61 5.25 3.69
N MET A 203 -5.34 4.02 3.24
CA MET A 203 -6.18 2.85 3.51
C MET A 203 -6.33 2.61 5.02
N TYR A 204 -5.21 2.56 5.75
CA TYR A 204 -5.20 2.40 7.20
C TYR A 204 -6.01 3.48 7.90
N SER A 205 -5.74 4.75 7.57
CA SER A 205 -6.45 5.88 8.16
C SER A 205 -7.97 5.80 7.91
N ILE A 206 -8.39 5.44 6.69
CA ILE A 206 -9.81 5.36 6.33
C ILE A 206 -10.49 4.15 7.00
N ALA A 207 -9.79 3.04 7.23
CA ALA A 207 -10.29 1.84 7.91
C ALA A 207 -10.71 2.10 9.38
N PHE A 208 -10.25 3.18 10.00
CA PHE A 208 -10.79 3.63 11.29
C PHE A 208 -12.25 4.08 11.21
N THR A 209 -12.71 4.49 10.02
CA THR A 209 -14.01 5.14 9.82
C THR A 209 -14.99 4.31 9.01
N SER A 210 -14.52 3.25 8.35
CA SER A 210 -15.33 2.36 7.52
C SER A 210 -14.76 0.95 7.50
N SER A 211 -15.62 -0.06 7.57
CA SER A 211 -15.29 -1.47 7.35
C SER A 211 -15.68 -1.95 5.94
N ASP A 212 -16.23 -1.07 5.09
CA ASP A 212 -16.48 -1.40 3.69
C ASP A 212 -15.16 -1.33 2.92
N VAL A 213 -14.59 -2.50 2.64
CA VAL A 213 -13.31 -2.64 1.94
C VAL A 213 -13.32 -1.96 0.57
N SER A 214 -14.42 -2.10 -0.17
CA SER A 214 -14.58 -1.44 -1.47
C SER A 214 -14.59 0.08 -1.36
N TYR A 215 -15.11 0.62 -0.26
CA TYR A 215 -15.04 2.06 0.04
C TYR A 215 -13.63 2.47 0.45
N VAL A 216 -12.98 1.75 1.39
CA VAL A 216 -11.63 2.04 1.88
C VAL A 216 -10.64 2.15 0.71
N VAL A 217 -10.61 1.15 -0.18
CA VAL A 217 -9.73 1.12 -1.35
C VAL A 217 -9.99 2.31 -2.29
N LYS A 218 -11.26 2.58 -2.63
CA LYS A 218 -11.62 3.66 -3.58
C LYS A 218 -11.34 5.04 -3.03
N GLU A 219 -11.58 5.25 -1.74
CA GLU A 219 -11.32 6.54 -1.09
C GLU A 219 -9.82 6.77 -0.91
N ALA A 220 -9.05 5.75 -0.51
CA ALA A 220 -7.60 5.84 -0.41
C ALA A 220 -6.96 6.18 -1.76
N LEU A 221 -7.45 5.58 -2.86
CA LEU A 221 -6.92 5.82 -4.20
C LEU A 221 -7.02 7.29 -4.66
N LYS A 222 -7.93 8.09 -4.08
CA LYS A 222 -8.06 9.52 -4.40
C LYS A 222 -6.86 10.36 -3.96
N THR A 223 -6.00 9.81 -3.09
CA THR A 223 -4.75 10.46 -2.68
C THR A 223 -3.67 10.40 -3.78
N ILE A 224 -3.85 9.53 -4.79
CA ILE A 224 -2.87 9.30 -5.84
C ILE A 224 -3.24 10.08 -7.11
N PRO A 225 -2.27 10.71 -7.80
CA PRO A 225 -2.52 11.39 -9.07
C PRO A 225 -3.10 10.47 -10.14
N VAL A 226 -4.25 10.82 -10.71
CA VAL A 226 -4.99 9.98 -11.68
C VAL A 226 -4.21 9.58 -12.95
N LYS A 227 -3.13 10.31 -13.26
CA LYS A 227 -2.29 10.06 -14.43
C LYS A 227 -1.14 9.09 -14.14
N SER A 228 -0.84 8.78 -12.88
CA SER A 228 0.23 7.83 -12.54
C SER A 228 -0.14 6.41 -12.96
N GLU A 229 0.88 5.59 -13.22
CA GLU A 229 0.68 4.17 -13.50
C GLU A 229 0.16 3.45 -12.26
N PHE A 230 0.66 3.80 -11.06
CA PHE A 230 0.10 3.33 -9.79
C PHE A 230 -1.43 3.49 -9.73
N TYR A 231 -1.96 4.70 -9.98
CA TYR A 231 -3.39 4.93 -9.93
C TYR A 231 -4.14 4.06 -10.93
N GLN A 232 -3.64 4.01 -12.16
CA GLN A 232 -4.28 3.27 -13.26
C GLN A 232 -4.28 1.76 -12.98
N CYS A 233 -3.20 1.22 -12.41
CA CYS A 233 -3.09 -0.17 -11.99
C CYS A 233 -4.18 -0.52 -10.97
N ILE A 234 -4.27 0.22 -9.86
CA ILE A 234 -5.29 -0.03 -8.84
C ILE A 234 -6.72 0.19 -9.37
N ALA A 235 -6.93 1.21 -10.20
CA ALA A 235 -8.21 1.47 -10.84
C ALA A 235 -8.66 0.30 -11.73
N ASP A 236 -7.74 -0.35 -12.44
CA ASP A 236 -8.02 -1.54 -13.21
C ASP A 236 -8.39 -2.73 -12.31
N VAL A 237 -7.72 -2.95 -11.18
CA VAL A 237 -8.13 -4.00 -10.22
C VAL A 237 -9.56 -3.79 -9.73
N ILE A 238 -9.91 -2.56 -9.36
CA ILE A 238 -11.29 -2.20 -8.92
C ILE A 238 -12.30 -2.44 -10.04
N LYS A 239 -11.93 -2.17 -11.29
CA LYS A 239 -12.78 -2.40 -12.46
C LYS A 239 -12.94 -3.89 -12.75
N TRP A 240 -11.84 -4.65 -12.76
CA TRP A 240 -11.83 -6.09 -13.04
C TRP A 240 -12.53 -6.89 -11.95
N HIS A 241 -12.43 -6.48 -10.68
CA HIS A 241 -13.22 -7.06 -9.59
C HIS A 241 -14.73 -7.02 -9.84
N LYS A 242 -15.24 -5.97 -10.50
CA LYS A 242 -16.67 -5.89 -10.87
C LYS A 242 -17.04 -6.78 -12.06
N GLN A 243 -16.06 -7.18 -12.86
CA GLN A 243 -16.25 -7.95 -14.08
C GLN A 243 -16.07 -9.45 -13.84
N TYR A 244 -15.12 -9.83 -12.99
CA TYR A 244 -14.73 -11.20 -12.75
C TYR A 244 -15.09 -11.62 -11.32
N PRO A 245 -15.87 -12.70 -11.15
CA PRO A 245 -16.25 -13.19 -9.82
C PRO A 245 -15.09 -13.89 -9.09
N ASP A 246 -14.05 -14.28 -9.81
CA ASP A 246 -12.88 -15.00 -9.29
C ASP A 246 -11.61 -14.17 -9.44
N TRP A 247 -10.73 -14.24 -8.45
CA TRP A 247 -9.53 -13.41 -8.37
C TRP A 247 -8.47 -13.80 -9.40
N HIS A 248 -8.40 -15.06 -9.83
CA HIS A 248 -7.39 -15.53 -10.79
C HIS A 248 -7.52 -14.79 -12.12
N SER A 249 -8.75 -14.49 -12.56
CA SER A 249 -8.99 -13.73 -13.79
C SER A 249 -8.40 -12.32 -13.69
N THR A 250 -8.62 -11.63 -12.58
CA THR A 250 -8.05 -10.30 -12.32
C THR A 250 -6.53 -10.37 -12.18
N TRP A 251 -6.00 -11.40 -11.53
CA TRP A 251 -4.56 -11.65 -11.44
C TRP A 251 -3.92 -11.84 -12.83
N PHE A 252 -4.57 -12.57 -13.74
CA PHE A 252 -4.08 -12.73 -15.10
C PHE A 252 -4.07 -11.41 -15.89
N GLU A 253 -5.10 -10.57 -15.73
CA GLU A 253 -5.12 -9.24 -16.36
C GLU A 253 -4.04 -8.30 -15.78
N LEU A 254 -3.77 -8.41 -14.47
CA LEU A 254 -2.62 -7.74 -13.83
C LEU A 254 -1.30 -8.18 -14.48
N GLN A 255 -1.08 -9.49 -14.63
CA GLN A 255 0.16 -9.98 -15.24
C GLN A 255 0.35 -9.48 -16.67
N LYS A 256 -0.72 -9.51 -17.48
CA LYS A 256 -0.66 -9.10 -18.89
C LYS A 256 -0.33 -7.62 -19.05
N LYS A 257 -0.87 -6.77 -18.19
CA LYS A 257 -0.83 -5.32 -18.37
C LYS A 257 0.25 -4.62 -17.54
N TRP A 258 0.49 -5.08 -16.32
CA TRP A 258 1.21 -4.32 -15.29
C TRP A 258 2.44 -5.01 -14.72
N ALA A 259 2.66 -6.31 -14.97
CA ALA A 259 3.77 -7.05 -14.36
C ALA A 259 5.11 -6.97 -15.10
N ASN A 260 5.18 -6.29 -16.24
CA ASN A 260 6.44 -6.05 -16.94
C ASN A 260 7.21 -4.94 -16.23
N ASP A 261 8.31 -5.31 -15.57
CA ASP A 261 9.02 -4.44 -14.63
C ASP A 261 10.51 -4.27 -15.00
N MET A 262 11.03 -3.06 -14.74
CA MET A 262 12.43 -2.68 -14.83
C MET A 262 12.91 -1.90 -13.59
N VAL A 263 12.16 -1.93 -12.48
CA VAL A 263 12.37 -1.18 -11.23
C VAL A 263 13.69 -1.53 -10.55
N CYS A 264 14.18 -2.76 -10.72
CA CYS A 264 15.53 -3.10 -10.29
C CYS A 264 16.29 -3.90 -11.36
N PRO A 265 17.62 -3.71 -11.45
CA PRO A 265 18.45 -4.49 -12.36
C PRO A 265 18.32 -6.01 -12.17
N GLN A 266 18.06 -6.46 -10.93
CA GLN A 266 17.86 -7.86 -10.58
C GLN A 266 16.59 -8.46 -11.20
N GLY A 267 15.58 -7.65 -11.51
CA GLY A 267 14.30 -8.06 -12.11
C GLY A 267 14.28 -8.06 -13.63
N VAL A 268 15.29 -7.49 -14.28
CA VAL A 268 15.31 -7.36 -15.74
C VAL A 268 15.43 -8.74 -16.40
N PHE A 269 14.48 -9.07 -17.28
CA PHE A 269 14.38 -10.34 -18.03
C PHE A 269 14.21 -11.61 -17.18
N VAL A 270 13.81 -11.48 -15.92
CA VAL A 270 13.43 -12.61 -15.05
C VAL A 270 12.02 -12.35 -14.47
N PRO A 271 11.27 -13.39 -14.06
CA PRO A 271 9.89 -13.21 -13.58
C PRO A 271 9.79 -12.62 -12.16
N PHE A 272 10.81 -11.86 -11.71
CA PHE A 272 10.89 -11.20 -10.40
C PHE A 272 10.35 -9.78 -10.49
N ASN A 273 9.56 -9.37 -9.51
CA ASN A 273 8.97 -8.04 -9.50
C ASN A 273 8.80 -7.51 -8.06
N ILE A 274 9.31 -6.30 -7.82
CA ILE A 274 9.24 -5.58 -6.55
C ILE A 274 8.67 -4.17 -6.74
N ASP A 275 8.08 -3.88 -7.88
CA ASP A 275 7.41 -2.61 -8.13
C ASP A 275 6.26 -2.45 -7.13
N ALA A 276 6.19 -1.28 -6.50
CA ALA A 276 5.12 -0.97 -5.57
C ALA A 276 3.73 -1.11 -6.21
N LYS A 277 3.55 -0.72 -7.49
CA LYS A 277 2.21 -0.75 -8.11
C LYS A 277 1.64 -2.15 -8.25
N ILE A 278 2.48 -3.16 -8.54
CA ILE A 278 2.00 -4.53 -8.70
C ILE A 278 1.69 -5.17 -7.34
N ASN A 279 2.53 -4.89 -6.34
CA ASN A 279 2.32 -5.40 -5.00
C ASN A 279 1.11 -4.74 -4.33
N ALA A 280 0.92 -3.43 -4.45
CA ALA A 280 -0.32 -2.77 -4.05
C ALA A 280 -1.55 -3.37 -4.76
N ALA A 281 -1.41 -3.77 -6.03
CA ALA A 281 -2.49 -4.44 -6.73
C ALA A 281 -2.82 -5.82 -6.14
N TYR A 282 -1.84 -6.57 -5.64
CA TYR A 282 -2.07 -7.83 -4.93
C TYR A 282 -2.70 -7.63 -3.55
N VAL A 283 -2.33 -6.58 -2.81
CA VAL A 283 -3.03 -6.14 -1.60
C VAL A 283 -4.51 -5.88 -1.92
N VAL A 284 -4.79 -5.07 -2.93
CA VAL A 284 -6.16 -4.72 -3.34
C VAL A 284 -6.93 -5.94 -3.87
N LEU A 285 -6.27 -6.86 -4.58
CA LEU A 285 -6.85 -8.13 -5.01
C LEU A 285 -7.32 -8.95 -3.80
N GLY A 286 -6.46 -9.13 -2.80
CA GLY A 286 -6.79 -9.83 -1.56
C GLY A 286 -7.95 -9.16 -0.82
N LEU A 287 -7.88 -7.84 -0.62
CA LEU A 287 -8.90 -7.05 0.05
C LEU A 287 -10.28 -7.19 -0.63
N LEU A 288 -10.35 -6.96 -1.95
CA LEU A 288 -11.62 -6.96 -2.68
C LEU A 288 -12.26 -8.35 -2.75
N TYR A 289 -11.49 -9.39 -3.09
CA TYR A 289 -12.00 -10.75 -3.23
C TYR A 289 -12.14 -11.49 -1.88
N GLY A 290 -11.40 -11.05 -0.85
CA GLY A 290 -11.58 -11.43 0.54
C GLY A 290 -12.85 -10.83 1.15
N ASN A 291 -13.24 -9.62 0.71
CA ASN A 291 -14.50 -8.96 1.05
C ASN A 291 -14.76 -8.87 2.56
N GLY A 292 -13.72 -8.50 3.32
CA GLY A 292 -13.76 -8.37 4.78
C GLY A 292 -13.56 -9.67 5.56
N ASP A 293 -13.47 -10.82 4.89
CA ASP A 293 -13.03 -12.06 5.54
C ASP A 293 -11.49 -12.03 5.68
N TYR A 294 -11.02 -12.00 6.92
CA TYR A 294 -9.59 -11.86 7.24
C TYR A 294 -8.76 -13.03 6.69
N ALA A 295 -9.18 -14.27 6.94
CA ALA A 295 -8.42 -15.45 6.53
C ALA A 295 -8.38 -15.59 5.00
N LYS A 296 -9.50 -15.32 4.34
CA LYS A 296 -9.60 -15.34 2.88
C LYS A 296 -8.77 -14.22 2.24
N THR A 297 -8.75 -13.04 2.86
CA THR A 297 -7.94 -11.91 2.39
C THR A 297 -6.45 -12.28 2.41
N LEU A 298 -5.96 -12.79 3.54
CA LEU A 298 -4.57 -13.25 3.68
C LEU A 298 -4.24 -14.38 2.70
N ASP A 299 -5.11 -15.38 2.56
CA ASP A 299 -4.91 -16.48 1.61
C ASP A 299 -4.76 -15.95 0.18
N ILE A 300 -5.63 -15.06 -0.29
CA ILE A 300 -5.56 -14.52 -1.66
C ILE A 300 -4.32 -13.64 -1.85
N SER A 301 -4.01 -12.74 -0.91
CA SER A 301 -2.84 -11.85 -1.02
C SER A 301 -1.52 -12.62 -0.99
N THR A 302 -1.41 -13.68 -0.17
CA THR A 302 -0.24 -14.57 -0.19
C THR A 302 -0.18 -15.37 -1.50
N ARG A 303 -1.33 -15.88 -1.97
CA ARG A 303 -1.38 -16.67 -3.19
C ARG A 303 -1.08 -15.87 -4.45
N ALA A 304 -1.17 -14.54 -4.42
CA ALA A 304 -0.82 -13.71 -5.56
C ALA A 304 0.65 -13.86 -6.02
N GLY A 305 1.53 -14.42 -5.16
CA GLY A 305 2.93 -14.70 -5.49
C GLY A 305 3.84 -13.48 -5.32
N GLN A 306 5.01 -13.51 -5.97
CA GLN A 306 6.05 -12.49 -5.81
C GLN A 306 6.43 -12.27 -4.34
N ASP A 307 6.29 -11.04 -3.85
CA ASP A 307 6.64 -10.58 -2.50
C ASP A 307 5.52 -10.97 -1.50
N ALA A 308 5.49 -12.26 -1.15
CA ALA A 308 4.29 -12.89 -0.62
C ALA A 308 4.04 -12.66 0.88
N ASP A 309 4.97 -12.02 1.60
CA ASP A 309 4.92 -11.68 3.02
C ASP A 309 4.35 -10.28 3.28
N CYS A 310 4.73 -9.29 2.48
CA CYS A 310 4.28 -7.92 2.66
C CYS A 310 2.84 -7.68 2.19
N ASN A 311 2.42 -8.35 1.12
CA ASN A 311 1.07 -8.23 0.58
C ASN A 311 -0.02 -8.66 1.59
N PRO A 312 0.06 -9.84 2.24
CA PRO A 312 -0.84 -10.18 3.34
C PRO A 312 -0.60 -9.35 4.61
N SER A 313 0.60 -8.81 4.84
CA SER A 313 0.88 -7.88 5.95
C SER A 313 -0.01 -6.64 5.85
N THR A 314 0.12 -5.86 4.77
CA THR A 314 -0.67 -4.66 4.55
C THR A 314 -2.17 -4.97 4.51
N ALA A 315 -2.58 -6.04 3.79
CA ALA A 315 -4.00 -6.39 3.71
C ALA A 315 -4.59 -6.78 5.08
N GLY A 316 -3.81 -7.53 5.88
CA GLY A 316 -4.19 -7.95 7.22
C GLY A 316 -4.34 -6.76 8.17
N GLY A 317 -3.38 -5.84 8.18
CA GLY A 317 -3.49 -4.68 9.06
C GLY A 317 -4.55 -3.66 8.63
N VAL A 318 -4.89 -3.53 7.35
CA VAL A 318 -6.06 -2.72 6.92
C VAL A 318 -7.38 -3.30 7.46
N LEU A 319 -7.48 -4.62 7.61
CA LEU A 319 -8.66 -5.28 8.16
C LEU A 319 -8.70 -5.33 9.69
N GLY A 320 -7.54 -5.25 10.35
CA GLY A 320 -7.39 -5.23 11.81
C GLY A 320 -7.91 -3.94 12.44
#